data_AF-A0A3B9MPK7-F1
#
_entry.id   AF-A0A3B9MPK7-F1
#
_cell.length_a   1.000
_cell.length_b   1.000
_cell.length_c   1.000
_cell.angle_alpha   90.00
_cell.angle_beta   90.00
_cell.angle_gamma   90.00
#
_symmetry.space_group_name_H-M   'P 1'
#
loop_
_entity.id
_entity.type
_entity.pdbx_description
1 polymer ?
#
loop_
_entity_poly.entity_id
_entity_poly.type
_entity_poly.pdbx_seq_one_letter_code
_entity_poly.pdbx_strand_id
1 'polypeptide(L)'
;MTKPDRQAAAISSQVDSAENNSTQIDVEELRALVVDYEARIDEVAKLIARVRHEINNPLAGVLGQAQLLLREELNEKARKRAQTIEELAIRLRDIVGQLRQVQRQSKGSQT
;
A
#
# COMPACT_ATOMS: atom_id res chain seq x y z
N MET A 1 64.54 -14.97 18.65
CA MET A 1 63.32 -15.44 19.32
C MET A 1 62.64 -14.24 19.94
N THR A 2 61.65 -13.65 19.27
CA THR A 2 60.80 -12.60 19.85
C THR A 2 59.38 -12.92 19.40
N LYS A 3 58.65 -13.60 20.30
CA LYS A 3 57.28 -14.09 20.12
C LYS A 3 56.13 -13.09 20.42
N PRO A 4 56.29 -11.77 20.70
CA PRO A 4 55.15 -10.93 21.07
C PRO A 4 54.36 -10.33 19.88
N ASP A 5 54.98 -10.07 18.72
CA ASP A 5 54.32 -9.32 17.62
C ASP A 5 53.24 -10.11 16.87
N ARG A 6 53.39 -11.43 16.74
CA ARG A 6 52.39 -12.26 16.03
C ARG A 6 51.08 -12.39 16.81
N GLN A 7 51.13 -12.31 18.13
CA GLN A 7 49.95 -12.50 18.97
C GLN A 7 49.09 -11.23 19.01
N ALA A 8 49.71 -10.05 19.03
CA ALA A 8 49.01 -8.77 18.89
C ALA A 8 48.36 -8.61 17.50
N ALA A 9 49.06 -8.98 16.42
CA ALA A 9 48.52 -8.92 15.06
C ALA A 9 47.35 -9.90 14.84
N ALA A 10 47.41 -11.10 15.43
CA ALA A 10 46.33 -12.08 15.37
C ALA A 10 45.09 -11.62 16.17
N ILE A 11 45.28 -10.99 17.32
CA ILE A 11 44.18 -10.43 18.13
C ILE A 11 43.55 -9.24 17.41
N SER A 12 44.33 -8.32 16.85
CA SER A 12 43.79 -7.19 16.06
C SER A 12 42.97 -7.68 14.86
N SER A 13 43.49 -8.66 14.11
CA SER A 13 42.77 -9.27 12.99
C SER A 13 41.48 -9.99 13.42
N GLN A 14 41.44 -10.62 14.59
CA GLN A 14 40.24 -11.27 15.13
C GLN A 14 39.21 -10.27 15.66
N VAL A 15 39.64 -9.14 16.21
CA VAL A 15 38.77 -8.06 16.67
C VAL A 15 38.16 -7.32 15.48
N ASP A 16 38.96 -7.00 14.45
CA ASP A 16 38.47 -6.35 13.22
C ASP A 16 37.45 -7.22 12.47
N SER A 17 37.65 -8.55 12.47
CA SER A 17 36.70 -9.49 11.86
C SER A 17 35.46 -9.73 12.72
N ALA A 18 35.55 -9.63 14.05
CA ALA A 18 34.39 -9.71 14.95
C ALA A 18 33.51 -8.45 14.88
N GLU A 19 34.10 -7.25 14.81
CA GLU A 19 33.38 -5.97 14.64
C GLU A 19 32.73 -5.86 13.26
N ASN A 20 33.42 -6.31 12.21
CA ASN A 20 32.86 -6.33 10.84
C ASN A 20 31.73 -7.37 10.69
N ASN A 21 31.83 -8.51 11.38
CA ASN A 21 30.79 -9.55 11.37
C ASN A 21 29.55 -9.14 12.21
N SER A 22 29.74 -8.46 13.34
CA SER A 22 28.61 -7.97 14.16
C SER A 22 27.85 -6.80 13.50
N THR A 23 28.54 -5.96 12.72
CA THR A 23 27.90 -4.91 11.90
C THR A 23 27.18 -5.47 10.67
N GLN A 24 27.70 -6.55 10.05
CA GLN A 24 27.04 -7.21 8.91
C GLN A 24 25.76 -7.97 9.31
N ILE A 25 25.72 -8.55 10.51
CA ILE A 25 24.53 -9.27 11.02
C ILE A 25 23.34 -8.31 11.21
N ASP A 26 23.59 -7.07 11.65
CA ASP A 26 22.55 -6.04 11.82
C ASP A 26 21.96 -5.57 10.48
N VAL A 27 22.78 -5.43 9.44
CA VAL A 27 22.31 -5.00 8.10
C VAL A 27 21.46 -6.06 7.43
N GLU A 28 21.79 -7.35 7.54
CA GLU A 28 21.00 -8.43 6.95
C GLU A 28 19.68 -8.64 7.70
N GLU A 29 19.69 -8.51 9.03
CA GLU A 29 18.47 -8.55 9.84
C GLU A 29 17.54 -7.36 9.54
N LEU A 30 18.10 -6.15 9.39
CA LEU A 30 17.35 -4.97 8.97
C LEU A 30 16.79 -5.11 7.55
N ARG A 31 17.54 -5.73 6.63
CA ARG A 31 17.05 -6.05 5.26
C ARG A 31 15.89 -7.03 5.31
N ALA A 32 16.00 -8.10 6.10
CA ALA A 32 14.92 -9.06 6.27
C ALA A 32 13.66 -8.39 6.85
N LEU A 33 13.83 -7.48 7.81
CA LEU A 33 12.73 -6.69 8.37
C LEU A 33 12.07 -5.77 7.33
N VAL A 34 12.86 -5.09 6.50
CA VAL A 34 12.35 -4.26 5.39
C VAL A 34 11.55 -5.12 4.41
N VAL A 35 12.03 -6.31 4.05
CA VAL A 35 11.32 -7.24 3.17
C VAL A 35 9.99 -7.68 3.78
N ASP A 36 9.93 -7.98 5.08
CA ASP A 36 8.67 -8.31 5.77
C ASP A 36 7.68 -7.14 5.74
N TYR A 37 8.15 -5.91 6.01
CA TYR A 37 7.30 -4.72 5.92
C TYR A 37 6.81 -4.44 4.50
N GLU A 38 7.66 -4.61 3.48
CA GLU A 38 7.23 -4.48 2.08
C GLU A 38 6.13 -5.49 1.73
N ALA A 39 6.26 -6.74 2.16
CA ALA A 39 5.25 -7.77 1.94
C ALA A 39 3.91 -7.41 2.61
N ARG A 40 3.94 -6.92 3.86
CA ARG A 40 2.74 -6.46 4.57
C ARG A 40 2.07 -5.27 3.88
N ILE A 41 2.85 -4.30 3.41
CA ILE A 41 2.32 -3.16 2.66
C ILE A 41 1.67 -3.63 1.35
N ASP A 42 2.29 -4.58 0.64
CA ASP A 42 1.73 -5.14 -0.59
C ASP A 42 0.42 -5.91 -0.34
N GLU A 43 0.31 -6.64 0.78
CA GLU A 43 -0.93 -7.28 1.20
C GLU A 43 -2.04 -6.27 1.49
N VAL A 44 -1.72 -5.20 2.23
CA VAL A 44 -2.65 -4.10 2.54
C VAL A 44 -3.09 -3.40 1.25
N ALA A 45 -2.17 -3.12 0.33
CA ALA A 45 -2.49 -2.49 -0.96
C ALA A 45 -3.43 -3.37 -1.80
N LYS A 46 -3.19 -4.69 -1.84
CA LYS A 46 -4.08 -5.66 -2.50
C LYS A 46 -5.46 -5.69 -1.85
N LEU A 47 -5.54 -5.64 -0.52
CA LEU A 47 -6.81 -5.57 0.21
C LEU A 47 -7.58 -4.29 -0.15
N ILE A 48 -6.93 -3.13 -0.13
CA ILE A 48 -7.54 -1.84 -0.49
C ILE A 48 -8.05 -1.86 -1.94
N ALA A 49 -7.28 -2.45 -2.86
CA ALA A 49 -7.72 -2.62 -4.25
C ALA A 49 -9.01 -3.47 -4.35
N ARG A 50 -9.08 -4.60 -3.63
CA ARG A 50 -10.29 -5.44 -3.58
C ARG A 50 -11.48 -4.70 -2.99
N VAL A 51 -11.31 -4.05 -1.84
CA VAL A 51 -12.36 -3.25 -1.18
C VAL A 51 -12.88 -2.16 -2.11
N ARG A 52 -11.99 -1.44 -2.81
CA ARG A 52 -12.39 -0.44 -3.81
C ARG A 52 -13.26 -1.05 -4.91
N HIS A 53 -12.88 -2.21 -5.45
CA HIS A 53 -13.67 -2.89 -6.48
C HIS A 53 -15.03 -3.34 -5.95
N GLU A 54 -15.07 -3.94 -4.76
CA GLU A 54 -16.30 -4.42 -4.13
C GLU A 54 -17.26 -3.29 -3.76
N ILE A 55 -16.76 -2.09 -3.43
CA ILE A 55 -17.60 -0.91 -3.17
C ILE A 55 -18.09 -0.27 -4.48
N ASN A 56 -17.24 -0.16 -5.49
CA ASN A 56 -17.62 0.44 -6.77
C ASN A 56 -18.73 -0.33 -7.48
N ASN A 57 -18.81 -1.65 -7.30
CA ASN A 57 -19.84 -2.49 -7.90
C ASN A 57 -21.28 -2.12 -7.48
N PRO A 58 -21.66 -2.18 -6.19
CA PRO A 58 -22.99 -1.76 -5.74
C PRO A 58 -23.21 -0.26 -5.98
N LEU A 59 -22.17 0.56 -5.89
CA LEU A 59 -22.30 1.99 -6.15
C LEU A 59 -22.67 2.31 -7.61
N ALA A 60 -22.09 1.58 -8.57
CA ALA A 60 -22.49 1.67 -9.97
C ALA A 60 -23.96 1.26 -10.16
N GLY A 61 -24.40 0.23 -9.43
CA GLY A 61 -25.81 -0.18 -9.38
C GLY A 61 -26.74 0.91 -8.85
N VAL A 62 -26.41 1.51 -7.71
CA VAL A 62 -27.18 2.61 -7.09
C VAL A 62 -27.27 3.82 -8.03
N LEU A 63 -26.13 4.22 -8.63
CA LEU A 63 -26.09 5.32 -9.59
C LEU A 63 -26.96 5.02 -10.82
N GLY A 64 -26.84 3.82 -11.38
CA GLY A 64 -27.65 3.40 -12.52
C GLY A 64 -29.15 3.39 -12.22
N GLN A 65 -29.55 2.90 -11.04
CA GLN A 65 -30.95 2.92 -10.61
C GLN A 65 -31.48 4.35 -10.41
N ALA A 66 -30.69 5.24 -9.79
CA ALA A 66 -31.08 6.65 -9.65
C ALA A 66 -31.27 7.32 -11.01
N GLN A 67 -30.36 7.05 -11.96
CA GLN A 67 -30.44 7.58 -13.33
C GLN A 67 -31.61 7.02 -14.14
N LEU A 68 -31.94 5.74 -13.96
CA LEU A 68 -33.15 5.15 -14.56
C LEU A 68 -34.41 5.79 -13.97
N LEU A 69 -34.49 5.92 -12.65
CA LEU A 69 -35.63 6.53 -11.97
C LEU A 69 -35.86 7.98 -12.41
N LEU A 70 -34.79 8.76 -12.62
CA LEU A 70 -34.88 10.15 -13.10
C LEU A 70 -35.42 10.29 -14.53
N ARG A 71 -35.45 9.19 -15.31
CA ARG A 71 -36.07 9.14 -16.64
C ARG A 71 -37.58 8.87 -16.60
N GLU A 72 -38.11 8.46 -15.46
CA GLU A 72 -39.55 8.23 -15.28
C GLU A 72 -40.31 9.53 -14.96
N GLU A 73 -41.63 9.47 -15.06
CA GLU A 73 -42.51 10.55 -14.60
C GLU A 73 -42.58 10.54 -13.06
N LEU A 74 -41.84 11.45 -12.45
CA LEU A 74 -41.78 11.64 -11.00
C LEU A 74 -42.42 12.97 -10.61
N ASN A 75 -43.13 12.98 -9.49
CA ASN A 75 -43.46 14.24 -8.83
C ASN A 75 -42.19 14.95 -8.32
N GLU A 76 -42.28 16.26 -8.08
CA GLU A 76 -41.13 17.09 -7.67
C GLU A 76 -40.37 16.56 -6.45
N LYS A 77 -41.11 16.03 -5.45
CA LYS A 77 -40.50 15.50 -4.23
C LYS A 77 -39.68 14.24 -4.51
N ALA A 78 -40.19 13.34 -5.34
CA ALA A 78 -39.49 12.11 -5.74
C ALA A 78 -38.30 12.43 -6.65
N ARG A 79 -38.46 13.33 -7.62
CA ARG A 79 -37.38 13.81 -8.50
C ARG A 79 -36.22 14.39 -7.70
N LYS A 80 -36.50 15.28 -6.74
CA LYS A 80 -35.47 15.88 -5.87
C LYS A 80 -34.72 14.83 -5.05
N ARG A 81 -35.42 13.81 -4.54
CA ARG A 81 -34.77 12.70 -3.80
C ARG A 81 -33.88 11.86 -4.71
N ALA A 82 -34.33 11.54 -5.93
CA ALA A 82 -33.55 10.78 -6.88
C ALA A 82 -32.28 11.54 -7.32
N GLN A 83 -32.36 12.86 -7.52
CA GLN A 83 -31.19 13.72 -7.78
C GLN A 83 -30.21 13.69 -6.61
N THR A 84 -30.69 13.82 -5.36
CA THR A 84 -29.82 13.70 -4.19
C THR A 84 -29.12 12.34 -4.11
N ILE A 85 -29.82 11.23 -4.43
CA ILE A 85 -29.20 9.90 -4.46
C ILE A 85 -28.10 9.84 -5.53
N GLU A 86 -28.36 10.36 -6.73
CA GLU A 86 -27.35 10.42 -7.80
C GLU A 86 -26.11 11.22 -7.37
N GLU A 87 -26.29 12.42 -6.82
CA GLU A 87 -25.20 13.28 -6.36
C GLU A 87 -24.36 12.60 -5.26
N LEU A 88 -25.01 11.94 -4.30
CA LEU A 88 -24.33 11.20 -3.23
C LEU A 88 -23.56 10.01 -3.78
N ALA A 89 -24.13 9.26 -4.72
CA ALA A 89 -23.46 8.12 -5.35
C ALA A 89 -22.23 8.58 -6.15
N ILE A 90 -22.33 9.67 -6.90
CA ILE A 90 -21.19 10.29 -7.61
C ILE A 90 -20.10 10.69 -6.62
N ARG A 91 -20.45 11.38 -5.53
CA ARG A 91 -19.47 11.81 -4.52
C ARG A 91 -18.77 10.62 -3.87
N LEU A 92 -19.51 9.55 -3.54
CA LEU A 92 -18.96 8.33 -2.98
C LEU A 92 -18.00 7.64 -3.95
N ARG A 93 -18.34 7.58 -5.24
CA ARG A 93 -17.46 7.05 -6.29
C ARG A 93 -16.12 7.78 -6.30
N ASP A 94 -16.16 9.11 -6.19
CA ASP A 94 -14.96 9.94 -6.29
C ASP A 94 -14.08 9.77 -5.04
N ILE A 95 -14.68 9.67 -3.85
CA ILE A 95 -13.97 9.35 -2.58
C ILE A 95 -13.30 7.97 -2.67
N VAL A 96 -14.05 6.96 -3.09
CA VAL A 96 -13.53 5.58 -3.25
C VAL A 96 -12.46 5.52 -4.35
N GLY A 97 -12.60 6.35 -5.39
CA GLY A 97 -11.64 6.51 -6.46
C GLY A 97 -10.26 6.99 -5.97
N GLN A 98 -10.20 7.80 -4.90
CA GLN A 98 -8.95 8.26 -4.30
C GLN A 98 -8.11 7.10 -3.74
N LEU A 99 -8.73 5.99 -3.34
CA LEU A 99 -8.02 4.77 -2.89
C LEU A 99 -7.16 4.13 -3.99
N ARG A 100 -7.33 4.53 -5.26
CA ARG A 100 -6.46 4.10 -6.36
C ARG A 100 -5.01 4.53 -6.17
N GLN A 101 -4.75 5.59 -5.41
CA GLN A 101 -3.40 6.07 -5.13
C GLN A 101 -2.64 5.19 -4.14
N VAL A 102 -3.32 4.27 -3.44
CA VAL A 102 -2.69 3.34 -2.47
C VAL A 102 -2.02 2.14 -3.17
N GLN A 103 -1.95 2.15 -4.50
CA GLN A 103 -1.11 1.21 -5.24
C GLN A 103 0.34 1.68 -5.13
N ARG A 104 1.23 0.81 -4.62
CA ARG A 104 2.68 1.02 -4.70
C ARG A 104 2.99 1.46 -6.12
N GLN A 105 3.66 2.61 -6.31
CA GLN A 105 4.24 2.93 -7.60
C GLN A 105 5.09 1.71 -7.95
N SER A 106 4.69 0.92 -8.95
CA SER A 106 5.58 -0.06 -9.54
C SER A 106 6.84 0.73 -9.84
N LYS A 107 7.96 0.42 -9.17
CA LYS A 107 9.24 1.10 -9.40
C LYS A 107 9.32 1.31 -10.89
N GLY A 108 9.20 2.58 -11.31
CA GLY A 108 9.24 2.90 -12.72
C GLY A 108 10.51 2.27 -13.22
N SER A 109 10.40 1.54 -14.32
CA SER A 109 11.55 1.18 -15.16
C SER A 109 12.41 2.42 -15.32
N GLN A 110 13.43 2.56 -14.46
CA GLN A 110 14.56 3.40 -14.73
C GLN A 110 15.65 2.44 -15.19
N THR A 111 15.92 2.59 -16.49
CA THR A 111 17.05 2.08 -17.29
C THR A 111 17.13 0.59 -17.54
#